data_AF-A0A2I0P307-F1
#
_entry.id   AF-A0A2I0P307-F1
#
_cell.length_a   1.000
_cell.length_b   1.000
_cell.length_c   1.000
_cell.angle_alpha   90.00
_cell.angle_beta   90.00
_cell.angle_gamma   90.00
#
_symmetry.space_group_name_H-M   'P 1'
#
loop_
_entity.id
_entity.type
_entity.pdbx_description
1 polymer ?
#
loop_
_entity_poly.entity_id
_entity_poly.type
_entity_poly.pdbx_seq_one_letter_code
_entity_poly.pdbx_strand_id
1 'polypeptide(L)' 'ITGSVLAVQKANPNVRVLTGAGIHSGKCVKTALDLGTVGVLLASSVVKSEDPGAVLRDLVSLL' A
#
# COMPACT_ATOMS: atom_id res chain seq x y z
N ILE A 1 -8.98 -7.81 0.75
CA ILE A 1 -7.79 -7.35 1.51
C ILE A 1 -8.02 -7.48 3.01
N THR A 2 -9.06 -6.87 3.59
CA THR A 2 -9.35 -6.90 5.04
C THR A 2 -9.44 -8.31 5.64
N GLY A 3 -10.14 -9.24 4.98
CA GLY A 3 -10.23 -10.63 5.45
C GLY A 3 -8.87 -11.33 5.54
N SER A 4 -7.98 -11.04 4.60
CA SER A 4 -6.61 -11.58 4.57
C SER A 4 -5.75 -10.99 5.68
N VAL A 5 -5.85 -9.68 5.93
CA VAL A 5 -5.17 -9.01 7.05
C VAL A 5 -5.58 -9.63 8.39
N LEU A 6 -6.90 -9.79 8.60
CA LEU A 6 -7.44 -10.40 9.82
C LEU A 6 -7.01 -11.86 9.98
N ALA A 7 -6.94 -12.63 8.90
CA ALA A 7 -6.48 -14.00 8.93
C ALA A 7 -5.00 -14.10 9.34
N VAL A 8 -4.13 -13.23 8.80
CA VAL A 8 -2.71 -13.18 9.18
C VAL A 8 -2.56 -12.76 10.64
N GLN A 9 -3.30 -11.74 11.09
CA GLN A 9 -3.26 -11.28 12.48
C GLN A 9 -3.65 -12.39 13.47
N LYS A 10 -4.66 -13.20 13.13
CA LYS A 10 -5.07 -14.37 13.93
C LYS A 10 -4.02 -15.48 13.94
N ALA A 11 -3.36 -15.71 12.81
CA ALA A 11 -2.35 -16.77 12.67
C ALA A 11 -1.04 -16.42 13.39
N ASN A 12 -0.55 -15.18 13.23
CA ASN A 12 0.64 -14.69 13.91
C ASN A 12 0.63 -13.13 13.95
N PRO A 13 0.37 -12.51 15.11
CA PRO A 13 0.30 -11.06 15.23
C PRO A 13 1.65 -10.34 15.00
N ASN A 14 2.77 -11.07 14.99
CA ASN A 14 4.09 -10.50 14.69
C ASN A 14 4.34 -10.33 13.18
N VAL A 15 3.49 -10.91 12.32
CA VAL A 15 3.62 -10.80 10.87
C VAL A 15 2.92 -9.53 10.39
N ARG A 16 3.71 -8.60 9.88
CA ARG A 16 3.21 -7.35 9.29
C ARG A 16 2.74 -7.57 7.85
N VAL A 17 1.57 -7.03 7.50
CA VAL A 17 0.97 -7.19 6.17
C VAL A 17 1.15 -5.93 5.33
N LEU A 18 1.69 -6.09 4.12
CA LEU A 18 1.71 -5.06 3.08
C LEU A 18 0.71 -5.42 1.99
N THR A 19 0.18 -4.43 1.26
CA THR A 19 -0.65 -4.67 0.07
C THR A 19 0.01 -4.11 -1.18
N GLY A 20 -0.27 -4.70 -2.33
CA GLY A 20 0.30 -4.29 -3.61
C GLY A 20 -0.69 -4.57 -4.74
N ALA A 21 -0.18 -4.43 -5.97
CA ALA A 21 -0.94 -4.47 -7.23
C ALA A 21 -1.89 -3.28 -7.41
N GLY A 22 -1.65 -2.48 -8.44
CA GLY A 22 -2.51 -1.36 -8.81
C GLY A 22 -2.42 -0.11 -7.91
N ILE A 23 -1.42 -0.01 -7.03
CA ILE A 23 -1.20 1.20 -6.22
C ILE A 23 -0.56 2.29 -7.10
N HIS A 24 -1.27 3.39 -7.31
CA HIS A 24 -0.84 4.48 -8.21
C HIS A 24 -1.27 5.87 -7.72
N SER A 25 -1.86 5.99 -6.53
CA SER A 25 -2.23 7.29 -5.95
C SER A 25 -2.17 7.29 -4.42
N GLY A 26 -2.09 8.48 -3.82
CA GLY A 26 -2.21 8.64 -2.37
C GLY A 26 -3.49 8.04 -1.79
N LYS A 27 -4.60 8.09 -2.53
CA LYS A 27 -5.88 7.48 -2.11
C LYS A 27 -5.78 5.95 -1.98
N CYS A 28 -5.05 5.30 -2.88
CA CYS A 28 -4.78 3.86 -2.79
C CYS A 28 -4.02 3.53 -1.50
N VAL A 29 -3.00 4.33 -1.16
CA VAL A 29 -2.21 4.15 0.07
C VAL A 29 -3.08 4.37 1.30
N LYS A 30 -3.86 5.45 1.35
CA LYS A 30 -4.78 5.73 2.46
C LYS A 30 -5.77 4.58 2.67
N THR A 31 -6.38 4.09 1.59
CA THR A 31 -7.31 2.96 1.63
C THR A 31 -6.63 1.70 2.15
N ALA A 32 -5.41 1.40 1.71
CA ALA A 32 -4.66 0.23 2.18
C ALA A 32 -4.45 0.25 3.70
N LEU A 33 -4.05 1.41 4.25
CA LEU A 33 -3.87 1.60 5.68
C LEU A 33 -5.20 1.49 6.44
N ASP A 34 -6.27 2.09 5.92
CA ASP A 34 -7.61 2.00 6.52
C ASP A 34 -8.15 0.56 6.57
N LEU A 35 -7.70 -0.31 5.65
CA LEU A 35 -8.03 -1.74 5.62
C LEU A 35 -7.10 -2.61 6.49
N GLY A 36 -6.15 -1.99 7.20
CA GLY A 36 -5.32 -2.63 8.22
C GLY A 36 -3.95 -3.12 7.74
N THR A 37 -3.51 -2.77 6.53
CA THR A 37 -2.12 -3.03 6.13
C THR A 37 -1.20 -2.01 6.80
N VAL A 38 0.09 -2.34 6.95
CA VAL A 38 1.08 -1.41 7.51
C VAL A 38 1.83 -0.62 6.43
N GLY A 39 1.43 -0.77 5.17
CA GLY A 39 2.09 -0.15 4.03
C GLY A 39 1.73 -0.80 2.70
N VAL A 40 2.45 -0.37 1.65
CA VAL A 40 2.22 -0.78 0.26
C VAL A 40 3.50 -1.22 -0.45
N LEU A 41 3.34 -2.07 -1.48
CA LEU A 41 4.37 -2.46 -2.43
C LEU A 41 4.07 -1.88 -3.81
N LEU A 42 5.08 -1.27 -4.42
CA LEU A 42 4.99 -0.50 -5.67
C LEU A 42 5.84 -1.20 -6.75
N ALA A 43 5.48 -1.00 -8.02
CA ALA A 43 6.24 -1.56 -9.14
C ALA A 43 6.15 -0.66 -10.37
N SER A 44 5.41 -1.08 -11.41
CA SER A 44 5.34 -0.41 -12.70
C SER A 44 4.81 1.02 -12.64
N SER A 45 3.89 1.33 -11.73
CA SER A 45 3.30 2.67 -11.56
C SER A 45 4.34 3.73 -11.20
N VAL A 46 5.45 3.34 -10.57
CA VAL A 46 6.55 4.24 -10.23
C VAL A 46 7.67 4.11 -11.25
N VAL A 47 8.16 2.87 -11.48
CA VAL A 47 9.36 2.60 -12.29
C VAL A 47 9.20 3.01 -13.75
N LYS A 48 7.98 2.97 -14.29
CA LYS A 48 7.68 3.35 -15.68
C LYS A 48 7.10 4.77 -15.83
N SER A 49 7.00 5.54 -14.76
CA SER A 49 6.48 6.90 -14.83
C SER A 49 7.52 7.88 -15.38
N GLU A 50 7.06 8.96 -16.01
CA GLU A 50 7.94 10.01 -16.54
C GLU A 50 8.60 10.84 -15.41
N ASP A 51 7.90 11.02 -14.29
CA ASP A 51 8.42 11.65 -13.07
C ASP A 51 8.14 10.76 -11.84
N PRO A 52 9.05 9.81 -11.52
CA PRO A 52 8.92 8.97 -10.34
C PRO A 52 8.85 9.76 -9.03
N GLY A 53 9.49 10.94 -8.98
CA GLY A 53 9.45 11.81 -7.81
C GLY A 53 8.06 12.37 -7.56
N ALA A 54 7.36 12.81 -8.61
CA ALA A 54 5.98 13.27 -8.50
C ALA A 54 5.05 12.15 -8.05
N VAL A 55 5.19 10.94 -8.61
CA VAL A 55 4.40 9.78 -8.19
C VAL A 55 4.64 9.44 -6.71
N LEU A 56 5.90 9.40 -6.27
CA LEU A 56 6.22 9.13 -4.86
C LEU A 56 5.64 10.20 -3.93
N ARG A 57 5.67 11.48 -4.32
CA ARG A 57 5.03 12.57 -3.56
C ARG A 57 3.51 12.41 -3.49
N ASP A 58 2.85 12.03 -4.59
CA ASP A 58 1.41 11.78 -4.58
C ASP A 58 1.05 10.59 -3.68
N LEU A 59 1.83 9.51 -3.71
CA LEU A 59 1.60 8.32 -2.89
C LEU A 59 1.61 8.61 -1.38
N VAL A 60 2.37 9.61 -0.94
CA VAL A 60 2.46 10.02 0.48
C VAL A 60 1.63 11.26 0.81
N SER A 61 0.88 11.81 -0.15
CA SER A 61 0.16 13.08 0.01
C SER A 61 -0.99 13.05 1.03
N LEU A 62 -1.46 11.85 1.39
CA LEU A 62 -2.59 11.62 2.31
C LEU A 62 -2.19 10.82 3.58
N LEU A 63 -0.89 10.79 3.89
CA LEU A 63 -0.34 10.16 5.09
C LEU A 63 -0.30 11.11 6.28
#